data_AF-A0A7V9I3R9-F1
#
_entry.id   AF-A0A7V9I3R9-F1
#
_cell.length_a   1.000
_cell.length_b   1.000
_cell.length_c   1.000
_cell.angle_alpha   90.00
_cell.angle_beta   90.00
_cell.angle_gamma   90.00
#
_symmetry.space_group_name_H-M   'P 1'
#
loop_
_entity.id
_entity.type
_entity.pdbx_description
1 polymer ?
#
loop_
_entity_poly.entity_id
_entity_poly.type
_entity_poly.pdbx_seq_one_letter_code
_entity_poly.pdbx_strand_id
1 'polypeptide(L)'
;MTTATPAAATSDQPVGKPRGVAFVIILTLITLGIYFIYWLYKTGDEIKKYSGEGLGGILWLVIGIVVGIVMWFVAPSEVGNNLYKKAGMEPPVSGKTGFWMLIPLAGLIIWVIKVQGALNRFWESKGAT
;
A
#
# COMPACT_ATOMS: atom_id res chain seq x y z
N MET A 1 27.52 2.17 24.92
CA MET A 1 26.82 2.55 23.68
C MET A 1 27.64 2.04 22.52
N THR A 2 27.24 0.91 21.93
CA THR A 2 27.94 0.27 20.82
C THR A 2 27.37 0.84 19.53
N THR A 3 28.12 1.68 18.83
CA THR A 3 27.76 2.18 17.51
C THR A 3 27.86 1.04 16.49
N ALA A 4 26.73 0.52 16.04
CA ALA A 4 26.71 -0.45 14.95
C ALA A 4 27.09 0.28 13.65
N THR A 5 28.23 -0.09 13.07
CA THR A 5 28.65 0.32 11.73
C THR A 5 27.60 -0.18 10.72
N PRO A 6 26.98 0.69 9.89
CA PRO A 6 26.08 0.21 8.85
C PRO A 6 26.90 -0.65 7.87
N ALA A 7 26.41 -1.86 7.60
CA ALA A 7 26.99 -2.73 6.59
C ALA A 7 27.03 -1.96 5.26
N ALA A 8 28.24 -1.68 4.77
CA ALA A 8 28.43 -0.97 3.52
C ALA A 8 27.76 -1.75 2.39
N ALA A 9 26.77 -1.14 1.74
CA ALA A 9 26.21 -1.67 0.51
C ALA A 9 27.36 -1.92 -0.48
N THR A 10 27.52 -3.16 -0.94
CA THR A 10 28.47 -3.46 -2.01
C THR A 10 28.08 -2.64 -3.24
N SER A 11 29.05 -2.03 -3.90
CA SER A 11 28.87 -1.05 -5.00
C SER A 11 28.13 -1.58 -6.24
N ASP A 12 27.61 -2.81 -6.20
CA ASP A 12 26.97 -3.54 -7.29
C ASP A 12 25.50 -3.92 -6.97
N GLN A 13 24.95 -3.50 -5.82
CA GLN A 13 23.54 -3.76 -5.51
C GLN A 13 22.59 -2.94 -6.41
N PRO A 14 21.61 -3.58 -7.09
CA PRO A 14 20.68 -2.89 -7.97
C PRO A 14 19.75 -1.97 -7.18
N VAL A 15 19.90 -0.66 -7.36
CA VAL A 15 19.07 0.36 -6.68
C VAL A 15 17.76 0.64 -7.40
N GLY A 16 16.71 0.93 -6.63
CA GLY A 16 15.40 1.32 -7.15
C GLY A 16 15.38 2.72 -7.77
N LYS A 17 14.31 3.04 -8.50
CA LYS A 17 14.13 4.37 -9.13
C LYS A 17 13.29 5.28 -8.21
N PRO A 18 13.82 6.43 -7.76
CA PRO A 18 13.02 7.42 -7.03
C PRO A 18 11.81 7.87 -7.85
N ARG A 19 10.66 7.92 -7.20
CA ARG A 19 9.38 8.32 -7.79
C ARG A 19 8.76 9.40 -6.93
N GLY A 20 8.35 10.51 -7.57
CA GLY A 20 7.68 11.60 -6.87
C GLY A 20 6.31 11.17 -6.36
N VAL A 21 5.96 11.56 -5.13
CA VAL A 21 4.67 11.21 -4.50
C VAL A 21 3.50 11.73 -5.33
N ALA A 22 3.53 13.00 -5.74
CA ALA A 22 2.50 13.60 -6.58
C ALA A 22 2.36 12.89 -7.94
N PHE A 23 3.48 12.48 -8.54
CA PHE A 23 3.49 11.75 -9.80
C PHE A 23 2.76 10.41 -9.70
N VAL A 24 3.03 9.66 -8.62
CA VAL A 24 2.36 8.37 -8.38
C VAL A 24 0.85 8.56 -8.19
N ILE A 25 0.43 9.58 -7.44
CA ILE A 25 -0.98 9.88 -7.20
C ILE A 25 -1.67 10.30 -8.51
N ILE A 26 -1.12 11.28 -9.21
CA ILE A 26 -1.73 11.84 -10.43
C ILE A 26 -1.85 10.77 -11.51
N LEU A 27 -0.79 10.00 -11.78
CA LEU A 27 -0.90 8.94 -12.78
C LEU A 27 -1.85 7.84 -12.36
N THR A 28 -1.93 7.49 -11.08
CA THR A 28 -2.93 6.53 -10.59
C THR A 28 -4.35 7.00 -10.92
N LEU A 29 -4.65 8.29 -10.71
CA LEU A 29 -5.98 8.84 -11.01
C LEU A 29 -6.24 8.95 -12.52
N ILE A 30 -5.31 9.52 -13.29
CA ILE A 30 -5.48 9.73 -14.74
C ILE A 30 -5.59 8.39 -15.48
N THR A 31 -4.87 7.37 -15.02
CA THR A 31 -4.90 6.03 -15.64
C THR A 31 -5.95 5.10 -15.01
N LEU A 32 -6.86 5.61 -14.18
CA LEU A 32 -7.93 4.84 -13.52
C LEU A 32 -7.42 3.59 -12.79
N GLY A 33 -6.28 3.73 -12.09
CA GLY A 33 -5.66 2.65 -11.32
C GLY A 33 -4.65 1.79 -12.09
N ILE A 34 -4.53 1.90 -13.42
CA ILE A 34 -3.57 1.09 -14.20
C ILE A 34 -2.13 1.37 -13.75
N TYR A 35 -1.78 2.64 -13.54
CA TYR A 35 -0.45 3.00 -13.02
C TYR A 35 -0.18 2.42 -11.63
N PHE A 36 -1.20 2.31 -10.77
CA PHE A 36 -1.06 1.70 -9.45
C PHE A 36 -0.69 0.21 -9.56
N ILE A 37 -1.29 -0.51 -10.52
CA ILE A 37 -0.96 -1.92 -10.81
C ILE A 37 0.50 -2.04 -11.28
N TYR A 38 0.94 -1.18 -12.19
CA TYR A 38 2.35 -1.11 -12.61
C TYR A 38 3.27 -0.81 -11.42
N TRP A 39 2.89 0.14 -10.57
CA TRP A 39 3.66 0.54 -9.40
C TRP A 39 3.79 -0.61 -8.39
N LEU A 40 2.74 -1.41 -8.16
CA LEU A 40 2.78 -2.60 -7.30
C LEU A 40 3.84 -3.60 -7.77
N TYR A 41 3.78 -3.98 -9.05
CA TYR A 41 4.76 -4.90 -9.62
C TYR A 41 6.18 -4.32 -9.52
N LYS A 42 6.37 -3.09 -9.98
CA LYS A 42 7.71 -2.52 -10.10
C LYS A 42 8.37 -2.27 -8.74
N THR A 43 7.58 -1.84 -7.75
CA THR A 43 8.09 -1.58 -6.39
C THR A 43 8.46 -2.88 -5.68
N GLY A 44 7.61 -3.91 -5.75
CA GLY A 44 7.93 -5.21 -5.16
C GLY A 44 9.16 -5.86 -5.81
N ASP A 45 9.31 -5.75 -7.12
CA ASP A 45 10.48 -6.24 -7.86
C ASP A 45 11.78 -5.54 -7.43
N GLU A 46 11.75 -4.21 -7.29
CA GLU A 46 12.90 -3.43 -6.81
C GLU A 46 13.29 -3.76 -5.37
N ILE A 47 12.32 -3.90 -4.46
CA ILE A 47 12.57 -4.29 -3.06
C ILE A 47 13.27 -5.64 -3.00
N LYS A 48 12.78 -6.63 -3.75
CA LYS A 48 13.36 -7.98 -3.77
C LYS A 48 14.75 -8.00 -4.39
N LYS A 49 14.97 -7.26 -5.48
CA LYS A 49 16.28 -7.16 -6.13
C LYS A 49 17.32 -6.50 -5.25
N TYR A 50 16.94 -5.43 -4.54
CA TYR A 50 17.86 -4.70 -3.66
C TYR A 50 18.14 -5.47 -2.37
N SER A 51 17.10 -5.92 -1.67
CA SER A 51 17.24 -6.51 -0.32
C SER A 51 17.54 -8.01 -0.31
N GLY A 52 17.47 -8.69 -1.48
CA GLY A 52 17.60 -10.14 -1.62
C GLY A 52 16.44 -10.95 -1.01
N GLU A 53 15.50 -10.30 -0.34
CA GLU A 53 14.35 -10.91 0.34
C GLU A 53 13.07 -10.12 0.04
N GLY A 54 11.92 -10.66 0.46
CA GLY A 54 10.62 -10.08 0.17
C GLY A 54 9.87 -10.82 -0.93
N LEU A 55 8.59 -10.49 -1.07
CA LEU A 55 7.66 -11.26 -1.89
C LEU A 55 7.97 -11.10 -3.39
N GLY A 56 8.43 -9.91 -3.79
CA GLY A 56 8.75 -9.58 -5.18
C GLY A 56 7.55 -9.10 -5.98
N GLY A 57 7.81 -8.54 -7.15
CA GLY A 57 6.82 -7.83 -7.95
C GLY A 57 5.61 -8.67 -8.37
N ILE A 58 5.82 -9.92 -8.77
CA ILE A 58 4.73 -10.81 -9.19
C ILE A 58 3.81 -11.12 -8.01
N LEU A 59 4.37 -11.44 -6.84
CA LEU A 59 3.55 -11.79 -5.68
C LEU A 59 2.84 -10.57 -5.10
N TRP A 60 3.47 -9.39 -5.14
CA TRP A 60 2.80 -8.09 -4.86
C TRP A 60 1.60 -7.87 -5.78
N LEU A 61 1.76 -8.15 -7.08
CA LEU A 61 0.70 -7.99 -8.07
C LEU A 61 -0.47 -8.94 -7.79
N VAL A 62 -0.20 -10.23 -7.55
CA VAL A 62 -1.24 -11.23 -7.25
C VAL A 62 -1.98 -10.89 -5.96
N ILE A 63 -1.25 -10.57 -4.88
CA ILE A 63 -1.87 -10.17 -3.60
C ILE A 63 -2.70 -8.89 -3.79
N GLY A 64 -2.16 -7.91 -4.52
CA GLY A 64 -2.85 -6.64 -4.79
C GLY A 64 -4.18 -6.82 -5.52
N ILE A 65 -4.26 -7.76 -6.46
CA ILE A 65 -5.47 -8.00 -7.27
C ILE A 65 -6.45 -8.92 -6.53
N VAL A 66 -5.97 -10.02 -5.94
CA VAL A 66 -6.84 -11.05 -5.35
C VAL A 66 -7.26 -10.69 -3.93
N VAL A 67 -6.36 -10.11 -3.14
CA VAL A 67 -6.57 -9.80 -1.72
C VAL A 67 -6.07 -8.38 -1.42
N GLY A 68 -6.53 -7.40 -2.21
CA GLY A 68 -6.01 -6.04 -2.20
C GLY A 68 -5.96 -5.37 -0.82
N ILE A 69 -6.88 -5.73 0.10
CA ILE A 69 -6.86 -5.24 1.49
C ILE A 69 -5.60 -5.66 2.25
N VAL A 70 -5.07 -6.87 2.01
CA VAL A 70 -3.82 -7.34 2.64
C VAL A 70 -2.64 -6.52 2.13
N MET A 71 -2.69 -6.09 0.87
CA MET A 71 -1.63 -5.28 0.27
C MET A 71 -1.40 -3.95 0.99
N TRP A 72 -2.45 -3.38 1.61
CA TRP A 72 -2.36 -2.15 2.41
C TRP A 72 -1.42 -2.30 3.63
N PHE A 73 -1.23 -3.53 4.12
CA PHE A 73 -0.35 -3.84 5.24
C PHE A 73 1.00 -4.39 4.78
N VAL A 74 1.01 -5.20 3.72
CA VAL A 74 2.21 -5.83 3.18
C VAL A 74 3.19 -4.78 2.65
N ALA A 75 2.74 -3.86 1.79
CA ALA A 75 3.61 -2.87 1.16
C ALA A 75 4.44 -2.04 2.16
N PRO A 76 3.84 -1.36 3.18
CA PRO A 76 4.61 -0.61 4.15
C PRO A 76 5.42 -1.54 5.09
N SER A 77 5.01 -2.78 5.30
CA SER A 77 5.80 -3.74 6.09
C SER A 77 7.09 -4.16 5.40
N GLU A 78 7.07 -4.38 4.09
CA GLU A 78 8.26 -4.73 3.31
C GLU A 78 9.20 -3.53 3.15
N VAL A 79 8.66 -2.33 2.92
CA VAL A 79 9.48 -1.11 2.93
C VAL A 79 10.16 -0.95 4.29
N GLY A 80 9.43 -1.03 5.40
CA GLY A 80 10.00 -0.87 6.74
C GLY A 80 10.99 -1.98 7.13
N ASN A 81 10.62 -3.25 6.93
CA ASN A 81 11.43 -4.39 7.40
C ASN A 81 12.56 -4.76 6.42
N ASN A 82 12.27 -4.85 5.12
CA ASN A 82 13.23 -5.39 4.13
C ASN A 82 14.16 -4.31 3.57
N LEU A 83 13.76 -3.03 3.59
CA LEU A 83 14.65 -1.93 3.23
C LEU A 83 15.25 -1.25 4.47
N TYR A 84 14.42 -0.57 5.27
CA TYR A 84 14.93 0.31 6.34
C TYR A 84 15.66 -0.44 7.44
N LYS A 85 15.02 -1.43 8.08
CA LYS A 85 15.65 -2.17 9.18
C LYS A 85 16.92 -2.91 8.74
N LYS A 86 16.93 -3.49 7.53
CA LYS A 86 18.12 -4.16 6.99
C LYS A 86 19.27 -3.22 6.68
N ALA A 87 18.96 -2.00 6.27
CA ALA A 87 19.95 -0.95 6.13
C ALA A 87 20.40 -0.34 7.47
N GLY A 88 19.94 -0.88 8.61
CA GLY A 88 20.23 -0.35 9.95
C GLY A 88 19.54 0.99 10.24
N MET A 89 18.51 1.35 9.46
CA MET A 89 17.76 2.60 9.60
C MET A 89 16.46 2.38 10.39
N GLU A 90 16.03 3.43 11.11
CA GLU A 90 14.71 3.42 11.73
C GLU A 90 13.61 3.45 10.66
N PRO A 91 12.63 2.53 10.69
CA PRO A 91 11.60 2.44 9.67
C PRO A 91 10.53 3.53 9.84
N PRO A 92 10.30 4.40 8.84
CA PRO A 92 9.26 5.43 8.93
C PRO A 92 7.85 4.88 8.76
N VAL A 93 7.72 3.65 8.23
CA VAL A 93 6.45 2.96 7.99
C VAL A 93 6.53 1.51 8.42
N SER A 94 5.38 0.92 8.73
CA SER A 94 5.25 -0.50 9.08
C SER A 94 3.88 -1.02 8.64
N GLY A 95 3.59 -2.30 8.89
CA GLY A 95 2.24 -2.83 8.62
C GLY A 95 1.11 -2.00 9.23
N LYS A 96 1.33 -1.37 10.39
CA LYS A 96 0.35 -0.48 11.04
C LYS A 96 -0.03 0.74 10.19
N THR A 97 0.82 1.16 9.27
CA THR A 97 0.51 2.25 8.33
C THR A 97 -0.72 1.91 7.47
N GLY A 98 -1.00 0.62 7.24
CA GLY A 98 -2.18 0.17 6.49
C GLY A 98 -3.53 0.53 7.13
N PHE A 99 -3.60 0.77 8.45
CA PHE A 99 -4.86 1.15 9.11
C PHE A 99 -5.44 2.48 8.61
N TRP A 100 -4.61 3.37 8.07
CA TRP A 100 -5.08 4.62 7.46
C TRP A 100 -6.05 4.39 6.29
N MET A 101 -5.94 3.25 5.61
CA MET A 101 -6.83 2.87 4.51
C MET A 101 -8.25 2.52 4.98
N LEU A 102 -8.42 2.16 6.27
CA LEU A 102 -9.73 1.81 6.82
C LEU A 102 -10.58 3.03 7.18
N ILE A 103 -9.96 4.19 7.39
CA ILE A 103 -10.66 5.43 7.76
C ILE A 103 -11.68 5.87 6.68
N PRO A 104 -11.30 6.03 5.40
CA PRO A 104 -12.27 6.37 4.36
C PRO A 104 -13.31 5.26 4.16
N LEU A 105 -12.96 3.98 4.37
CA LEU A 105 -13.90 2.87 4.29
C LEU A 105 -14.97 2.95 5.38
N ALA A 106 -14.61 3.30 6.61
CA ALA A 106 -15.58 3.55 7.67
C ALA A 106 -16.52 4.71 7.31
N GLY A 107 -15.98 5.78 6.72
CA GLY A 107 -16.78 6.89 6.19
C GLY A 107 -17.78 6.45 5.11
N LEU A 108 -17.34 5.61 4.18
CA LEU A 108 -18.19 5.03 3.13
C LEU A 108 -19.34 4.19 3.73
N ILE A 109 -19.04 3.34 4.71
CA ILE A 109 -20.06 2.51 5.39
C ILE A 109 -21.10 3.40 6.10
N ILE A 110 -20.65 4.40 6.87
CA ILE A 110 -21.55 5.34 7.55
C ILE A 110 -22.45 6.06 6.55
N TRP A 111 -21.89 6.50 5.42
CA TRP A 111 -22.64 7.17 4.37
C TRP A 111 -23.71 6.24 3.76
N VAL A 112 -23.36 5.00 3.41
CA VAL A 112 -24.31 4.01 2.87
C VAL A 112 -25.45 3.75 3.85
N ILE A 113 -25.14 3.52 5.13
CA ILE A 113 -26.15 3.30 6.17
C ILE A 113 -27.12 4.47 6.25
N LYS A 114 -26.61 5.70 6.26
CA LYS A 114 -27.45 6.90 6.36
C LYS A 114 -28.33 7.10 5.13
N VAL A 115 -27.76 6.96 3.94
CA VAL A 115 -28.48 7.17 2.67
C VAL A 115 -29.51 6.07 2.45
N GLN A 116 -29.13 4.80 2.57
CA GLN A 116 -30.05 3.68 2.40
C GLN A 116 -31.13 3.68 3.48
N GLY A 117 -30.78 3.95 4.74
CA GLY A 117 -31.77 4.06 5.80
C GLY A 117 -32.78 5.18 5.57
N ALA A 118 -32.36 6.33 5.04
CA ALA A 118 -33.27 7.41 4.66
C ALA A 118 -34.15 7.05 3.47
N LEU A 119 -33.57 6.38 2.46
CA LEU A 119 -34.27 5.93 1.27
C LEU A 119 -35.35 4.89 1.61
N ASN A 120 -35.03 3.92 2.48
CA ASN A 120 -35.99 2.91 2.93
C ASN A 120 -37.20 3.55 3.62
N ARG A 121 -36.98 4.46 4.58
CA ARG A 121 -38.08 5.19 5.24
C ARG A 121 -38.94 5.97 4.25
N PHE A 122 -38.32 6.53 3.21
CA PHE A 122 -39.07 7.22 2.17
C PHE A 122 -39.97 6.23 1.40
N TRP A 123 -39.47 5.07 0.99
CA TRP A 123 -40.27 4.07 0.29
C TRP A 123 -41.36 3.45 1.17
N GLU A 124 -41.07 3.18 2.44
CA GLU A 124 -42.06 2.76 3.43
C GLU A 124 -43.19 3.80 3.54
N SER A 125 -42.86 5.09 3.53
CA SER A 125 -43.87 6.17 3.50
C SER A 125 -44.76 6.17 2.24
N LYS A 126 -44.34 5.46 1.19
CA LYS A 126 -45.08 5.27 -0.07
C LYS A 126 -45.75 3.91 -0.18
N GLY A 127 -45.76 3.12 0.90
CA GLY A 127 -46.42 1.81 0.95
C GLY A 127 -45.55 0.64 0.49
N ALA A 128 -44.24 0.82 0.35
CA ALA A 128 -43.33 -0.32 0.22
C ALA A 128 -43.24 -1.09 1.56
N THR A 129 -43.17 -2.42 1.49
CA THR A 129 -43.07 -3.34 2.64
C THR A 129 -41.83 -4.20 2.57
#